data_AF-A0A1Z4QCT1-F1
#
_entry.id   AF-A0A1Z4QCT1-F1
#
_cell.length_a   1.000
_cell.length_b   1.000
_cell.length_c   1.000
_cell.angle_alpha   90.00
_cell.angle_beta   90.00
_cell.angle_gamma   90.00
#
_symmetry.space_group_name_H-M   'P 1'
#
loop_
_entity.id
_entity.type
_entity.pdbx_description
1 polymer ?
#
loop_
_entity_poly.entity_id
_entity_poly.type
_entity_poly.pdbx_seq_one_letter_code
_entity_poly.pdbx_strand_id
1 'polypeptide(L)'
;MLKNKVLGRKISLPLLTISLTTIFLLPISPSTAQTVPLPSDAPLELDLLTKPKGSVMTANTINLEKLTVPSLWWAKESSENKLLDNWLAYPASEKEPARVDLIVNQQIWTLLDYVERYDFVNRLGSTARNFGYNMRVFNYQQEFLATYTCNFNTSPALCSIQIGNQSKLGLRRSS
;
A
#
# COMPACT_ATOMS: atom_id res chain seq x y z
N MET A 1 23.50 -76.82 -53.74
CA MET A 1 22.89 -75.86 -54.69
C MET A 1 21.52 -75.46 -54.12
N LEU A 2 21.48 -74.38 -53.32
CA LEU A 2 20.30 -73.99 -52.53
C LEU A 2 19.36 -73.11 -53.35
N LYS A 3 18.06 -73.44 -53.35
CA LYS A 3 16.97 -72.65 -53.96
C LYS A 3 16.66 -71.41 -53.11
N ASN A 4 16.81 -70.22 -53.69
CA ASN A 4 16.33 -68.97 -53.11
C ASN A 4 14.80 -68.85 -53.28
N LYS A 5 14.06 -68.77 -52.17
CA LYS A 5 12.65 -68.34 -52.15
C LYS A 5 12.60 -66.82 -51.94
N VAL A 6 12.05 -66.11 -52.91
CA VAL A 6 11.64 -64.71 -52.78
C VAL A 6 10.37 -64.68 -51.92
N LEU A 7 10.39 -63.99 -50.78
CA LEU A 7 9.20 -63.79 -49.94
C LEU A 7 8.79 -62.32 -49.96
N GLY A 8 7.53 -62.12 -50.35
CA GLY A 8 6.92 -60.84 -50.63
C GLY A 8 6.76 -59.92 -49.41
N ARG A 9 6.86 -58.64 -49.75
CA ARG A 9 6.70 -57.41 -48.97
C ARG A 9 5.33 -57.35 -48.28
N LYS A 10 5.30 -57.06 -46.97
CA LYS A 10 4.13 -56.49 -46.28
C LYS A 10 4.56 -55.25 -45.52
N ILE A 11 4.17 -54.08 -46.05
CA ILE A 11 4.32 -52.79 -45.38
C ILE A 11 3.14 -52.65 -44.41
N SER A 12 3.42 -52.72 -43.12
CA SER A 12 2.44 -52.43 -42.06
C SER A 12 2.35 -50.92 -41.87
N LEU A 13 1.21 -50.31 -42.22
CA LEU A 13 0.90 -48.94 -41.80
C LEU A 13 0.61 -48.94 -40.28
N PRO A 14 1.26 -48.09 -39.47
CA PRO A 14 0.83 -47.89 -38.10
C PRO A 14 -0.45 -47.04 -38.09
N LEU A 15 -1.53 -47.61 -37.57
CA LEU A 15 -2.75 -46.87 -37.22
C LEU A 15 -2.42 -45.92 -36.07
N LEU A 16 -2.51 -44.61 -36.35
CA LEU A 16 -2.37 -43.56 -35.35
C LEU A 16 -3.61 -43.56 -34.45
N THR A 17 -3.55 -44.23 -33.31
CA THR A 17 -4.63 -44.20 -32.30
C THR A 17 -4.58 -42.86 -31.57
N ILE A 18 -5.55 -41.99 -31.83
CA ILE A 18 -5.74 -40.74 -31.08
C ILE A 18 -6.35 -41.12 -29.73
N SER A 19 -5.55 -41.13 -28.66
CA SER A 19 -6.05 -41.31 -27.30
C SER A 19 -6.73 -40.02 -26.83
N LEU A 20 -8.05 -40.07 -26.68
CA LEU A 20 -8.84 -38.97 -26.13
C LEU A 20 -8.66 -38.96 -24.60
N THR A 21 -7.66 -38.23 -24.10
CA THR A 21 -7.46 -38.05 -22.66
C THR A 21 -8.59 -37.21 -22.09
N THR A 22 -9.42 -37.80 -21.24
CA THR A 22 -10.45 -37.10 -20.48
C THR A 22 -9.77 -36.11 -19.52
N ILE A 23 -9.87 -34.83 -19.83
CA ILE A 23 -9.42 -33.73 -18.97
C ILE A 23 -10.33 -33.74 -17.73
N PHE A 24 -9.81 -34.22 -16.61
CA PHE A 24 -10.47 -34.07 -15.31
C PHE A 24 -10.50 -32.58 -14.96
N LEU A 25 -11.66 -31.94 -15.06
CA LEU A 25 -11.91 -30.60 -14.56
C LEU A 25 -11.94 -30.67 -13.02
N LEU A 26 -10.83 -30.33 -12.38
CA LEU A 26 -10.82 -30.11 -10.94
C LEU A 26 -11.70 -28.90 -10.60
N PRO A 27 -12.58 -28.97 -9.59
CA PRO A 27 -13.38 -27.83 -9.16
C PRO A 27 -12.43 -26.76 -8.60
N ILE A 28 -12.36 -25.62 -9.29
CA ILE A 28 -11.62 -24.45 -8.81
C ILE A 28 -12.41 -23.89 -7.63
N SER A 29 -11.85 -23.93 -6.43
CA SER A 29 -12.47 -23.29 -5.26
C SER A 29 -12.55 -21.77 -5.47
N PRO A 30 -13.66 -21.12 -5.10
CA PRO A 30 -13.75 -19.67 -5.18
C PRO A 30 -12.70 -19.04 -4.25
N SER A 31 -11.86 -18.17 -4.80
CA SER A 31 -10.93 -17.35 -4.01
C SER A 31 -11.69 -16.16 -3.43
N THR A 32 -11.63 -15.97 -2.12
CA THR A 32 -12.10 -14.73 -1.48
C THR A 32 -11.16 -13.59 -1.87
N ALA A 33 -11.70 -12.59 -2.55
CA ALA A 33 -10.96 -11.37 -2.86
C ALA A 33 -10.58 -10.66 -1.56
N GLN A 34 -9.28 -10.55 -1.28
CA GLN A 34 -8.78 -9.77 -0.15
C GLN A 34 -8.90 -8.29 -0.50
N THR A 35 -9.62 -7.52 0.32
CA THR A 35 -9.81 -6.09 0.13
C THR A 35 -8.92 -5.28 1.08
N VAL A 36 -8.51 -4.09 0.65
CA VAL A 36 -7.86 -3.11 1.52
C VAL A 36 -8.95 -2.44 2.37
N PRO A 37 -8.78 -2.29 3.69
CA PRO A 37 -9.76 -1.61 4.53
C PRO A 37 -9.89 -0.13 4.14
N LEU A 38 -10.98 0.50 4.56
CA LEU A 38 -11.12 1.94 4.45
C LEU A 38 -10.12 2.65 5.40
N PRO A 39 -9.63 3.84 5.03
CA PRO A 39 -8.86 4.68 5.95
C PRO A 39 -9.69 5.00 7.20
N SER A 40 -9.00 5.13 8.35
CA SER A 40 -9.62 5.59 9.60
C SER A 40 -10.24 6.98 9.43
N ASP A 41 -11.44 7.18 9.99
CA ASP A 41 -12.20 8.43 9.99
C ASP A 41 -11.96 9.29 11.26
N ALA A 42 -11.13 8.80 12.18
CA ALA A 42 -10.81 9.52 13.41
C ALA A 42 -10.20 10.91 13.13
N PRO A 43 -10.53 11.95 13.89
CA PRO A 43 -10.04 13.31 13.65
C PRO A 43 -8.53 13.43 13.87
N LEU A 44 -7.91 14.45 13.27
CA LEU A 44 -6.53 14.84 13.57
C LEU A 44 -6.48 15.60 14.90
N GLU A 45 -5.65 15.15 15.83
CA GLU A 45 -5.54 15.71 17.19
C GLU A 45 -4.32 16.63 17.33
N LEU A 46 -4.38 17.83 16.71
CA LEU A 46 -3.25 18.78 16.67
C LEU A 46 -2.73 19.20 18.06
N ASP A 47 -3.56 19.16 19.10
CA ASP A 47 -3.15 19.50 20.47
C ASP A 47 -2.06 18.55 21.01
N LEU A 48 -2.06 17.30 20.53
CA LEU A 48 -1.06 16.28 20.89
C LEU A 48 0.35 16.62 20.40
N LEU A 49 0.50 17.51 19.41
CA LEU A 49 1.82 17.96 18.96
C LEU A 49 2.60 18.69 20.07
N THR A 50 1.88 19.41 20.93
CA THR A 50 2.48 20.18 22.04
C THR A 50 2.33 19.50 23.39
N LYS A 51 1.31 18.66 23.54
CA LYS A 51 0.97 17.97 24.78
C LYS A 51 0.65 16.50 24.47
N PRO A 52 1.66 15.68 24.12
CA PRO A 52 1.43 14.28 23.83
C PRO A 52 0.82 13.59 25.05
N LYS A 53 -0.16 12.71 24.81
CA LYS A 53 -0.86 11.94 25.84
C LYS A 53 -0.70 10.45 25.56
N GLY A 54 -0.60 9.68 26.63
CA GLY A 54 -0.51 8.22 26.55
C GLY A 54 0.70 7.76 25.74
N SER A 55 0.46 6.90 24.76
CA SER A 55 1.48 6.28 23.91
C SER A 55 1.67 6.97 22.54
N VAL A 56 1.04 8.14 22.32
CA VAL A 56 1.18 8.89 21.07
C VAL A 56 2.59 9.45 20.96
N MET A 57 3.25 9.17 19.84
CA MET A 57 4.60 9.65 19.55
C MET A 57 4.55 10.79 18.54
N THR A 58 5.42 11.78 18.69
CA THR A 58 5.50 12.96 17.82
C THR A 58 6.90 13.10 17.24
N ALA A 59 7.10 14.11 16.40
CA ALA A 59 8.42 14.48 15.90
C ALA A 59 9.44 14.81 17.00
N ASN A 60 8.96 15.17 18.20
CA ASN A 60 9.80 15.53 19.34
C ASN A 60 9.91 14.39 20.38
N THR A 61 9.30 13.23 20.13
CA THR A 61 9.45 12.07 21.01
C THR A 61 10.82 11.44 20.80
N ILE A 62 11.75 11.75 21.70
CA ILE A 62 13.10 11.18 21.71
C ILE A 62 13.04 9.76 22.28
N ASN A 63 13.47 8.78 21.50
CA ASN A 63 13.76 7.44 22.00
C ASN A 63 15.29 7.28 22.04
N LEU A 64 15.86 7.28 23.25
CA LEU A 64 17.31 7.28 23.48
C LEU A 64 17.97 5.94 23.11
N GLU A 65 17.20 4.86 22.96
CA GLU A 65 17.73 3.52 22.70
C GLU A 65 17.51 3.05 21.25
N LYS A 66 16.48 3.57 20.57
CA LYS A 66 16.08 3.16 19.21
C LYS A 66 15.47 4.32 18.44
N LEU A 67 15.51 4.28 17.10
CA LEU A 67 14.76 5.23 16.26
C LEU A 67 13.28 5.24 16.68
N THR A 68 12.70 6.43 16.87
CA THR A 68 11.27 6.59 17.19
C THR A 68 10.44 5.90 16.12
N VAL A 69 9.55 4.99 16.50
CA VAL A 69 8.78 4.17 15.55
C VAL A 69 7.47 4.87 15.19
N PRO A 70 7.08 4.89 13.90
CA PRO A 70 7.92 4.54 12.75
C PRO A 70 9.02 5.58 12.55
N SER A 71 10.19 5.14 12.05
CA SER A 71 11.43 5.94 11.85
C SER A 71 11.29 7.05 10.80
N LEU A 72 10.24 7.86 10.89
CA LEU A 72 9.90 8.98 10.01
C LEU A 72 10.89 10.14 10.17
N TRP A 73 11.67 10.14 11.25
CA TRP A 73 12.76 11.08 11.44
C TRP A 73 13.78 11.06 10.28
N TRP A 74 14.14 9.88 9.77
CA TRP A 74 15.00 9.76 8.58
C TRP A 74 14.36 10.23 7.28
N ALA A 75 13.03 10.14 7.18
CA ALA A 75 12.35 10.67 6.00
C ALA A 75 12.29 12.20 6.00
N LYS A 76 12.10 12.81 7.18
CA LYS A 76 12.23 14.27 7.36
C LYS A 76 13.65 14.76 7.04
N GLU A 77 14.67 14.13 7.64
CA GLU A 77 16.08 14.56 7.54
C GLU A 77 16.67 14.48 6.11
N SER A 78 16.23 13.52 5.29
CA SER A 78 16.92 13.17 4.04
C SER A 78 16.42 13.88 2.76
N SER A 79 15.18 14.37 2.70
CA SER A 79 14.68 15.07 1.49
C SER A 79 13.39 15.88 1.64
N GLU A 80 12.67 15.78 2.76
CA GLU A 80 11.30 16.28 2.89
C GLU A 80 11.16 17.43 3.90
N ASN A 81 12.26 17.95 4.44
CA ASN A 81 12.32 18.97 5.49
C ASN A 81 11.47 20.23 5.28
N LYS A 82 11.12 20.56 4.03
CA LYS A 82 10.25 21.71 3.73
C LYS A 82 8.77 21.32 3.63
N LEU A 83 8.47 20.09 3.21
CA LEU A 83 7.11 19.62 2.98
C LEU A 83 6.51 18.97 4.23
N LEU A 84 7.24 18.07 4.89
CA LEU A 84 6.79 17.40 6.11
C LEU A 84 7.15 18.23 7.33
N ASP A 85 6.16 18.88 7.94
CA ASP A 85 6.38 19.74 9.10
C ASP A 85 6.43 18.92 10.40
N ASN A 86 5.42 18.07 10.62
CA ASN A 86 5.21 17.31 11.84
C ASN A 86 4.51 15.96 11.60
N TRP A 87 4.44 15.12 12.63
CA TRP A 87 3.62 13.91 12.62
C TRP A 87 3.14 13.53 14.01
N LEU A 88 2.06 12.74 14.03
CA LEU A 88 1.52 12.04 15.20
C LEU A 88 1.42 10.55 14.87
N ALA A 89 2.11 9.71 15.64
CA ALA A 89 2.02 8.26 15.52
C ALA A 89 1.18 7.71 16.68
N TYR A 90 0.13 6.98 16.30
CA TYR A 90 -0.83 6.34 17.18
C TYR A 90 -0.59 4.83 17.13
N PRO A 91 -0.08 4.22 18.21
CA PRO A 91 0.01 2.77 18.28
C PRO A 91 -1.35 2.11 18.16
N ALA A 92 -1.37 0.84 17.75
CA ALA A 92 -2.61 0.07 17.68
C ALA A 92 -3.30 0.02 19.05
N SER A 93 -4.64 0.09 19.03
CA SER A 93 -5.50 -0.07 20.20
C SER A 93 -6.61 -1.08 19.88
N GLU A 94 -7.44 -1.40 20.87
CA GLU A 94 -8.62 -2.25 20.65
C GLU A 94 -9.62 -1.64 19.65
N LYS A 95 -9.59 -0.31 19.46
CA LYS A 95 -10.57 0.41 18.64
C LYS A 95 -10.06 0.71 17.23
N GLU A 96 -8.75 0.89 17.07
CA GLU A 96 -8.14 1.43 15.86
C GLU A 96 -6.81 0.74 15.56
N PRO A 97 -6.53 0.43 14.28
CA PRO A 97 -5.21 -0.04 13.88
C PRO A 97 -4.16 1.05 14.10
N ALA A 98 -2.89 0.65 14.17
CA ALA A 98 -1.78 1.58 14.24
C ALA A 98 -1.80 2.53 13.02
N ARG A 99 -1.63 3.83 13.26
CA ARG A 99 -1.64 4.84 12.20
C ARG A 99 -0.70 5.99 12.49
N VAL A 100 -0.22 6.64 11.44
CA VAL A 100 0.48 7.90 11.53
C VAL A 100 -0.27 8.95 10.76
N ASP A 101 -0.48 10.09 11.40
CA ASP A 101 -0.96 11.29 10.75
C ASP A 101 0.20 12.23 10.51
N LEU A 102 0.53 12.44 9.24
CA LEU A 102 1.52 13.41 8.79
C LEU A 102 0.88 14.77 8.63
N ILE A 103 1.60 15.81 9.05
CA ILE A 103 1.21 17.21 8.87
C ILE A 103 2.20 17.85 7.90
N VAL A 104 1.71 18.25 6.74
CA VAL A 104 2.50 18.88 5.70
C VAL A 104 2.30 20.39 5.64
N ASN A 105 3.31 21.09 5.14
CA ASN A 105 3.23 22.49 4.79
C ASN A 105 2.27 22.67 3.61
N GLN A 106 1.11 23.31 3.85
CA GLN A 106 0.07 23.49 2.84
C GLN A 106 0.57 24.30 1.62
N GLN A 107 1.44 25.30 1.83
CA GLN A 107 1.94 26.14 0.75
C GLN A 107 2.81 25.36 -0.23
N ILE A 108 3.56 24.36 0.24
CA ILE A 108 4.39 23.53 -0.61
C ILE A 108 3.53 22.40 -1.21
N TRP A 109 2.65 21.78 -0.43
CA TRP A 109 1.76 20.72 -0.91
C TRP A 109 0.90 21.13 -2.12
N THR A 110 0.41 22.37 -2.13
CA THR A 110 -0.43 22.89 -3.21
C THR A 110 0.35 23.11 -4.51
N LEU A 111 1.67 23.31 -4.43
CA LEU A 111 2.55 23.45 -5.59
C LEU A 111 2.89 22.10 -6.24
N LEU A 112 2.80 21.00 -5.49
CA LEU A 112 3.09 19.67 -6.01
C LEU A 112 2.03 19.21 -7.01
N ASP A 113 2.48 18.56 -8.07
CA ASP A 113 1.59 17.85 -8.98
C ASP A 113 1.11 16.51 -8.38
N TYR A 114 0.27 15.79 -9.13
CA TYR A 114 -0.25 14.50 -8.68
C TYR A 114 0.84 13.45 -8.46
N VAL A 115 1.84 13.39 -9.35
CA VAL A 115 2.91 12.39 -9.30
C VAL A 115 3.82 12.66 -8.11
N GLU A 116 4.16 13.91 -7.85
CA GLU A 116 4.96 14.32 -6.69
C GLU A 116 4.24 14.01 -5.37
N ARG A 117 2.93 14.30 -5.28
CA ARG A 117 2.11 13.92 -4.11
C ARG A 117 2.06 12.42 -3.93
N TYR A 118 1.88 11.67 -5.02
CA TYR A 118 1.85 10.22 -4.98
C TYR A 118 3.20 9.65 -4.52
N ASP A 119 4.32 10.13 -5.04
CA ASP A 119 5.67 9.68 -4.65
C ASP A 119 5.91 9.90 -3.15
N PHE A 120 5.60 11.10 -2.65
CA PHE A 120 5.68 11.43 -1.23
C PHE A 120 4.87 10.43 -0.38
N VAL A 121 3.59 10.23 -0.73
CA VAL A 121 2.69 9.33 0.02
C VAL A 121 3.17 7.88 -0.07
N ASN A 122 3.63 7.43 -1.23
CA ASN A 122 4.10 6.07 -1.44
C ASN A 122 5.37 5.77 -0.64
N ARG A 123 6.35 6.69 -0.65
CA ARG A 123 7.62 6.52 0.07
C ARG A 123 7.44 6.49 1.59
N LEU A 124 6.74 7.49 2.14
CA LEU A 124 6.48 7.55 3.57
C LEU A 124 5.53 6.45 4.02
N GLY A 125 4.49 6.18 3.22
CA GLY A 125 3.53 5.11 3.50
C GLY A 125 4.19 3.74 3.50
N SER A 126 5.12 3.47 2.57
CA SER A 126 5.94 2.26 2.58
C SER A 126 6.81 2.15 3.82
N THR A 127 7.38 3.28 4.28
CA THR A 127 8.15 3.32 5.52
C THR A 127 7.27 2.99 6.73
N ALA A 128 6.10 3.63 6.85
CA ALA A 128 5.14 3.37 7.92
C ALA A 128 4.63 1.91 7.92
N ARG A 129 4.33 1.37 6.73
CA ARG A 129 3.90 -0.02 6.52
C ARG A 129 4.89 -1.02 7.09
N ASN A 130 6.19 -0.78 6.98
CA ASN A 130 7.21 -1.70 7.51
C ASN A 130 7.15 -1.84 9.04
N PHE A 131 6.49 -0.90 9.72
CA PHE A 131 6.24 -0.95 11.16
C PHE A 131 4.79 -1.34 11.51
N GLY A 132 3.98 -1.71 10.51
CA GLY A 132 2.57 -2.08 10.71
C GLY A 132 1.63 -0.88 10.85
N TYR A 133 2.02 0.31 10.39
CA TYR A 133 1.20 1.53 10.49
C TYR A 133 0.54 1.85 9.15
N ASN A 134 -0.75 2.21 9.21
CA ASN A 134 -1.38 3.00 8.16
C ASN A 134 -0.86 4.44 8.21
N MET A 135 -1.05 5.21 7.13
CA MET A 135 -0.61 6.60 7.08
C MET A 135 -1.69 7.49 6.48
N ARG A 136 -1.88 8.67 7.06
CA ARG A 136 -2.74 9.75 6.56
C ARG A 136 -1.93 11.03 6.45
N VAL A 137 -2.32 11.91 5.53
CA VAL A 137 -1.67 13.20 5.31
C VAL A 137 -2.69 14.31 5.49
N PHE A 138 -2.32 15.31 6.28
CA PHE A 138 -3.13 16.46 6.60
C PHE A 138 -2.34 17.76 6.48
N ASN A 139 -3.05 18.90 6.44
CA ASN A 139 -2.48 20.21 6.74
C ASN A 139 -2.91 20.69 8.15
N TYR A 140 -2.42 21.85 8.57
CA TYR A 140 -2.80 22.46 9.85
C TYR A 140 -4.26 22.91 9.93
N GLN A 141 -4.96 23.01 8.80
CA GLN A 141 -6.42 23.22 8.73
C GLN A 141 -7.20 21.92 8.91
N GLN A 142 -6.50 20.80 9.21
CA GLN A 142 -7.07 19.46 9.38
C GLN A 142 -7.75 18.92 8.12
N GLU A 143 -7.42 19.45 6.94
CA GLU A 143 -7.91 18.89 5.69
C GLU A 143 -7.22 17.57 5.42
N PHE A 144 -7.99 16.53 5.12
CA PHE A 144 -7.46 15.23 4.72
C PHE A 144 -6.98 15.28 3.27
N LEU A 145 -5.68 15.09 3.06
CA LEU A 145 -5.01 15.28 1.78
C LEU A 145 -4.69 13.98 1.07
N ALA A 146 -4.34 12.93 1.81
CA ALA A 146 -4.00 11.63 1.26
C ALA A 146 -3.98 10.53 2.31
N THR A 147 -3.91 9.28 1.85
CA THR A 147 -3.75 8.09 2.67
C THR A 147 -2.91 7.02 1.99
N TYR A 148 -2.25 6.22 2.81
CA TYR A 148 -1.66 4.94 2.48
C TYR A 148 -2.19 3.92 3.51
N THR A 149 -3.16 3.12 3.11
CA THR A 149 -3.86 2.17 3.99
C THR A 149 -3.57 0.74 3.56
N CYS A 150 -3.30 -0.15 4.50
CA CYS A 150 -2.95 -1.53 4.24
C CYS A 150 -3.85 -2.54 4.95
N ASN A 151 -4.06 -3.68 4.31
CA ASN A 151 -4.51 -4.89 4.94
C ASN A 151 -3.30 -5.71 5.41
N PHE A 152 -2.98 -5.60 6.69
CA PHE A 152 -1.85 -6.31 7.31
C PHE A 152 -2.11 -7.80 7.57
N ASN A 153 -3.33 -8.30 7.33
CA ASN A 153 -3.67 -9.72 7.46
C ASN A 153 -3.23 -10.56 6.25
N THR A 154 -2.49 -9.96 5.33
CA THR A 154 -2.07 -10.54 4.04
C THR A 154 -0.55 -10.47 3.92
N SER A 155 0.06 -11.46 3.24
CA SER A 155 1.51 -11.52 3.04
C SER A 155 1.83 -11.67 1.54
N PRO A 156 2.37 -10.64 0.86
CA PRO A 156 2.69 -9.31 1.40
C PRO A 156 1.42 -8.48 1.72
N ALA A 157 1.53 -7.52 2.63
CA ALA A 157 0.43 -6.61 2.93
C ALA A 157 -0.08 -5.90 1.67
N LEU A 158 -1.39 -5.99 1.42
CA LEU A 158 -2.07 -5.31 0.32
C LEU A 158 -2.38 -3.87 0.74
N CYS A 159 -1.94 -2.88 -0.04
CA CYS A 159 -2.09 -1.47 0.30
C CYS A 159 -2.73 -0.67 -0.81
N SER A 160 -3.43 0.41 -0.43
CA SER A 160 -4.07 1.35 -1.33
C SER A 160 -3.65 2.78 -0.97
N ILE A 161 -3.38 3.57 -2.01
CA ILE A 161 -3.09 4.99 -1.91
C ILE A 161 -4.30 5.75 -2.43
N GLN A 162 -4.76 6.74 -1.67
CA GLN A 162 -5.76 7.70 -2.16
C GLN A 162 -5.20 9.09 -1.98
N ILE A 163 -5.19 9.88 -3.06
CA ILE A 163 -4.80 11.29 -3.04
C ILE A 163 -6.06 12.12 -3.19
N GLY A 164 -6.28 13.07 -2.29
CA GLY A 164 -7.41 13.99 -2.35
C GLY A 164 -7.31 14.90 -3.57
N ASN A 165 -8.44 15.10 -4.27
CA ASN A 165 -8.54 16.04 -5.37
C ASN A 165 -8.55 17.48 -4.80
N GLN A 166 -7.36 18.08 -4.68
CA GLN A 166 -7.18 19.51 -4.38
C GLN A 166 -7.42 20.41 -5.62
N SER A 167 -8.00 19.90 -6.72
CA SER A 167 -8.35 20.67 -7.91
C SER A 167 -9.55 21.64 -7.71
N LYS A 168 -9.84 22.05 -6.47
CA LYS A 168 -10.86 23.05 -6.14
C LYS A 168 -10.25 24.45 -5.93
N LEU A 169 -9.58 24.95 -6.96
CA LEU A 169 -9.45 26.39 -7.18
C LEU A 169 -9.98 26.68 -8.59
N GLY A 170 -11.26 27.05 -8.70
CA GLY A 170 -11.73 27.75 -9.90
C GLY A 170 -13.10 27.43 -10.50
N LEU A 171 -13.90 26.46 -10.02
CA LEU A 171 -15.26 26.25 -10.55
C LEU A 171 -16.30 26.06 -9.45
N ARG A 172 -16.61 27.17 -8.76
CA ARG A 172 -17.89 27.31 -8.07
C ARG A 172 -18.95 27.53 -9.14
N ARG A 173 -19.59 26.46 -9.63
CA ARG A 173 -20.80 26.58 -10.44
C ARG A 173 -21.90 27.05 -9.50
N SER A 174 -22.22 28.34 -9.57
CA SER A 174 -23.44 28.90 -9.01
C SER A 174 -24.63 28.12 -9.59
N SER A 175 -25.35 27.43 -8.73
CA SER A 175 -26.72 26.94 -8.99
C SER A 175 -27.64 27.74 -8.09
#